data_AF-A0A7D4C410-F1
#
_entry.id   AF-A0A7D4C410-F1
#
_cell.length_a   1.000
_cell.length_b   1.000
_cell.length_c   1.000
_cell.angle_alpha   90.00
_cell.angle_beta   90.00
_cell.angle_gamma   90.00
#
_symmetry.space_group_name_H-M   'P 1'
#
loop_
_entity.id
_entity.type
_entity.pdbx_description
1 polymer ?
#
loop_
_entity_poly.entity_id
_entity_poly.type
_entity_poly.pdbx_seq_one_letter_code
_entity_poly.pdbx_strand_id
1 'polypeptide(L)' 'MADATRYTGMTVVERLFHAGLMEAFDTAVRARNRAKLLHLLRLVDIEDARASVDMILKDPERYGW' A
#
# COMPACT_ATOMS: atom_id res chain seq x y z
N MET A 1 1.17 20.27 3.09
CA MET A 1 1.74 19.55 1.94
C MET A 1 2.48 18.37 2.53
N ALA A 2 1.98 17.15 2.32
CA ALA A 2 2.67 15.96 2.79
C ALA A 2 3.97 15.83 1.97
N ASP A 3 5.04 15.53 2.68
CA ASP A 3 6.42 15.52 2.20
C ASP A 3 6.59 14.42 1.14
N ALA A 4 6.34 14.74 -0.14
CA ALA A 4 6.52 13.81 -1.28
C ALA A 4 7.96 13.29 -1.36
N THR A 5 8.90 13.98 -0.71
CA THR A 5 10.30 13.59 -0.59
C THR A 5 10.50 12.43 0.38
N ARG A 6 9.61 12.24 1.37
CA ARG A 6 9.73 11.23 2.45
C ARG A 6 9.80 9.79 1.96
N TYR A 7 9.20 9.53 0.80
CA TYR A 7 9.07 8.19 0.21
C TYR A 7 9.75 8.06 -1.15
N THR A 8 10.50 9.07 -1.57
CA THR A 8 11.23 9.07 -2.83
C THR A 8 12.27 7.96 -2.84
N GLY A 9 12.28 7.12 -3.88
CA GLY A 9 13.18 5.97 -4.01
C GLY A 9 12.75 4.71 -3.25
N MET A 10 11.67 4.77 -2.46
CA MET A 10 11.14 3.60 -1.73
C MET A 10 10.04 2.90 -2.54
N THR A 11 10.07 1.57 -2.53
CA THR A 11 8.99 0.69 -3.01
C THR A 11 7.75 0.78 -2.10
N VAL A 12 6.58 0.35 -2.59
CA VAL A 12 5.32 0.38 -1.81
C VAL A 12 5.45 -0.30 -0.44
N VAL A 13 6.12 -1.45 -0.40
CA VAL A 13 6.35 -2.21 0.84
C VAL A 13 7.23 -1.43 1.80
N GLU A 14 8.32 -0.83 1.34
CA GLU A 14 9.21 -0.02 2.19
C GLU A 14 8.48 1.20 2.76
N ARG A 15 7.61 1.84 1.97
CA ARG A 15 6.81 2.97 2.44
C ARG A 15 5.79 2.55 3.51
N LEU A 16 5.11 1.42 3.31
CA LEU A 16 4.18 0.83 4.28
C LEU A 16 4.89 0.42 5.57
N PHE A 17 6.09 -0.16 5.45
CA PHE A 17 6.94 -0.53 6.58
C PHE A 17 7.38 0.70 7.37
N HIS A 18 7.93 1.71 6.69
CA HIS A 18 8.36 2.96 7.32
C HIS A 18 7.19 3.73 7.96
N ALA A 19 5.97 3.58 7.44
CA ALA A 19 4.76 4.16 8.02
C ALA A 19 4.15 3.33 9.15
N GLY A 20 4.67 2.13 9.45
CA GLY A 20 4.09 1.22 10.44
C GLY A 20 2.73 0.66 10.06
N LEU A 21 2.42 0.60 8.76
CA LEU A 21 1.10 0.21 8.23
C LEU A 21 1.02 -1.24 7.75
N MET A 22 2.10 -2.02 7.88
CA MET A 22 2.20 -3.38 7.35
C MET A 22 1.10 -4.32 7.88
N GLU A 23 0.82 -4.33 9.19
CA GLU A 23 -0.23 -5.20 9.77
C GLU A 23 -1.64 -4.79 9.30
N ALA A 24 -1.90 -3.49 9.23
CA ALA A 24 -3.18 -2.98 8.73
C ALA A 24 -3.35 -3.28 7.24
N PHE A 25 -2.26 -3.28 6.48
CA PHE A 25 -2.24 -3.62 5.07
C PHE A 25 -2.49 -5.11 4.85
N ASP A 26 -1.75 -6.00 5.53
CA ASP A 26 -1.95 -7.46 5.47
C ASP A 26 -3.40 -7.84 5.83
N THR A 27 -3.94 -7.28 6.91
CA THR A 27 -5.34 -7.48 7.31
C THR A 27 -6.31 -7.05 6.21
N ALA A 28 -6.04 -5.91 5.55
CA ALA A 28 -6.87 -5.41 4.47
C ALA A 28 -6.77 -6.25 3.19
N VAL A 29 -5.59 -6.81 2.87
CA VAL A 29 -5.38 -7.74 1.75
C VAL A 29 -6.16 -9.03 2.00
N ARG A 30 -6.00 -9.66 3.18
CA ARG A 30 -6.72 -10.89 3.56
C ARG A 30 -8.24 -10.71 3.53
N ALA A 31 -8.72 -9.56 4.02
CA ALA A 31 -10.15 -9.21 3.99
C ALA A 31 -10.63 -8.74 2.60
N ARG A 32 -9.74 -8.65 1.59
CA ARG A 32 -10.00 -8.06 0.26
C ARG A 32 -10.68 -6.69 0.33
N ASN A 33 -10.34 -5.90 1.35
CA ASN A 33 -10.95 -4.62 1.61
C ASN A 33 -10.29 -3.52 0.76
N ARG A 34 -10.77 -3.38 -0.47
CA ARG A 34 -10.28 -2.40 -1.44
C ARG A 34 -10.27 -0.96 -0.90
N ALA A 35 -11.32 -0.56 -0.18
CA ALA A 35 -11.41 0.80 0.35
C ALA A 35 -10.32 1.08 1.39
N LYS A 36 -10.05 0.09 2.27
CA LYS A 36 -8.98 0.19 3.26
C LYS A 36 -7.60 0.20 2.62
N LEU A 37 -7.35 -0.68 1.64
CA LEU A 37 -6.09 -0.70 0.88
C LEU A 37 -5.82 0.64 0.19
N LEU A 38 -6.84 1.20 -0.46
CA LEU A 38 -6.71 2.46 -1.19
C LEU A 38 -6.45 3.64 -0.25
N HIS A 39 -7.03 3.61 0.95
CA HIS A 39 -6.71 4.56 2.01
C HIS A 39 -5.26 4.42 2.50
N LEU A 40 -4.79 3.20 2.77
CA LEU A 40 -3.42 2.95 3.24
C LEU A 40 -2.37 3.35 2.20
N LEU A 41 -2.60 3.06 0.91
CA LEU A 41 -1.68 3.46 -0.16
C LEU A 41 -1.62 4.97 -0.36
N ARG A 42 -2.72 5.69 -0.14
CA ARG A 42 -2.72 7.16 -0.16
C ARG A 42 -1.95 7.77 1.01
N LEU A 43 -1.98 7.13 2.19
CA LEU A 43 -1.21 7.61 3.36
C LEU A 43 0.30 7.56 3.12
N VAL A 44 0.76 6.68 2.23
CA VAL A 44 2.17 6.53 1.86
C VAL A 44 2.49 7.09 0.48
N ASP A 45 1.67 8.03 0.02
CA ASP A 45 1.88 8.84 -1.18
C ASP A 45 2.09 8.01 -2.47
N ILE A 46 1.31 6.93 -2.63
CA ILE A 46 1.28 6.19 -3.89
C ILE A 46 0.40 6.94 -4.90
N GLU A 47 1.02 7.46 -5.96
CA GLU A 47 0.35 8.20 -7.03
C GLU A 47 -0.78 7.37 -7.68
N ASP A 48 -0.49 6.11 -8.04
CA ASP A 48 -1.43 5.19 -8.68
C ASP A 48 -2.07 4.17 -7.72
N ALA A 49 -2.47 4.63 -6.53
CA ALA A 49 -3.00 3.77 -5.48
C ALA A 49 -4.12 2.82 -5.96
N ARG A 50 -5.00 3.29 -6.85
CA ARG A 50 -6.10 2.46 -7.37
C ARG A 50 -5.59 1.28 -8.21
N ALA A 51 -4.69 1.54 -9.16
CA ALA A 51 -4.11 0.50 -10.01
C ALA A 51 -3.28 -0.50 -9.18
N SER A 52 -2.53 0.00 -8.19
CA SER A 52 -1.79 -0.86 -7.25
C SER A 52 -2.70 -1.78 -6.46
N VAL A 53 -3.82 -1.29 -5.92
CA VAL A 53 -4.78 -2.15 -5.20
C VAL A 53 -5.36 -3.22 -6.12
N ASP A 54 -5.73 -2.87 -7.35
CA ASP A 54 -6.28 -3.84 -8.30
C ASP A 54 -5.24 -4.93 -8.67
N MET A 55 -3.95 -4.58 -8.81
CA MET A 55 -2.88 -5.57 -9.02
C MET A 55 -2.66 -6.47 -7.81
N ILE A 56 -2.61 -5.91 -6.60
CA ILE A 56 -2.37 -6.64 -5.35
C ILE A 56 -3.52 -7.61 -5.06
N LEU A 57 -4.77 -7.19 -5.29
CA LEU A 57 -5.93 -8.07 -5.10
C LEU A 57 -6.06 -9.15 -6.19
N LYS A 58 -5.48 -8.91 -7.37
CA LYS A 58 -5.46 -9.89 -8.46
C LYS A 58 -4.44 -10.99 -8.21
N ASP A 59 -3.29 -10.66 -7.61
CA ASP A 59 -2.18 -11.59 -7.41
C ASP A 59 -1.38 -11.23 -6.13
N PRO A 60 -1.92 -11.55 -4.94
CA PRO A 60 -1.28 -11.16 -3.67
C PRO A 60 0.03 -11.91 -3.40
N GLU A 61 0.15 -13.15 -3.90
CA GLU A 61 1.35 -13.99 -3.73
C GLU A 61 2.59 -13.36 -4.36
N ARG A 62 2.45 -12.66 -5.49
CA ARG A 62 3.56 -11.89 -6.10
C ARG A 62 4.12 -10.78 -5.23
N TYR A 63 3.38 -10.35 -4.22
CA TYR A 63 3.79 -9.34 -3.27
C TYR A 63 4.09 -9.91 -1.87
N GLY A 64 4.04 -11.24 -1.72
CA GLY A 64 4.37 -11.93 -0.48
C GLY A 64 3.23 -12.00 0.55
N TRP A 65 1.97 -11.88 0.10
CA TRP A 65 0.76 -11.97 0.95
C TRP A 65 -0.17 -13.12 0.57
#